data_AF-A0A932M0H6-F1
#
_entry.id   AF-A0A932M0H6-F1
#
_cell.length_a   1.000
_cell.length_b   1.000
_cell.length_c   1.000
_cell.angle_alpha   90.00
_cell.angle_beta   90.00
_cell.angle_gamma   90.00
#
_symmetry.space_group_name_H-M   'P 1'
#
loop_
_entity.id
_entity.type
_entity.pdbx_description
1 polymer ?
#
loop_
_entity_poly.entity_id
_entity_poly.type
_entity_poly.pdbx_seq_one_letter_code
_entity_poly.pdbx_strand_id
1 'polypeptide(L)'
;VIPIAISVHTVVSWVFAMTIQPMWHSTIFGPYFVAGAIFSGIAALIIAMAIIRRAYHLEEYLKPIHFNNLGTLLLVMSLLWFYFTFAEYLTTFYGGEPTEMTVFNAKIKGPYAPYFWTMVMTDFVIPFAILCNRKTRTIAGTVVASASVTVGMWLERFTIVVPTLVNPRIPFPRGTYFPTWIEVSLTAAAFAMFILLYMVFTKFFPIVSVWEMEEGREVGVAETTARVRTYLPGKAEA
;
A
#
# COMPACT_ATOMS: atom_id res chain seq x y z
N VAL A 1 -6.21 15.90 -10.11
CA VAL A 1 -5.18 14.99 -9.55
C VAL A 1 -5.63 13.53 -9.52
N ILE A 2 -6.82 13.21 -8.98
CA ILE A 2 -7.29 11.81 -8.85
C ILE A 2 -7.30 11.03 -10.19
N PRO A 3 -7.84 11.55 -11.31
CA PRO A 3 -7.84 10.79 -12.57
C PRO A 3 -6.42 10.49 -13.10
N ILE A 4 -5.48 11.39 -12.84
CA ILE A 4 -4.08 11.23 -13.27
C ILE A 4 -3.38 10.14 -12.45
N ALA A 5 -3.59 10.12 -11.13
CA ALA A 5 -3.00 9.07 -10.29
C ALA A 5 -3.48 7.67 -10.69
N ILE A 6 -4.78 7.53 -11.00
CA ILE A 6 -5.35 6.28 -11.48
C ILE A 6 -4.78 5.93 -12.86
N SER A 7 -4.72 6.89 -13.79
CA SER A 7 -4.23 6.62 -15.14
C SER A 7 -2.76 6.21 -15.19
N VAL A 8 -1.89 6.87 -14.42
CA VAL A 8 -0.45 6.55 -14.38
C VAL A 8 -0.20 5.11 -13.94
N HIS A 9 -0.83 4.69 -12.83
CA HIS A 9 -0.67 3.31 -12.36
C HIS A 9 -1.34 2.27 -13.26
N THR A 10 -2.44 2.64 -13.91
CA THR A 10 -3.07 1.78 -14.93
C THR A 10 -2.16 1.60 -16.14
N VAL A 11 -1.53 2.67 -16.66
CA VAL A 11 -0.60 2.60 -17.78
C VAL A 11 0.60 1.72 -17.46
N VAL A 12 1.18 1.85 -16.26
CA VAL A 12 2.27 0.98 -15.81
C VAL A 12 1.82 -0.49 -15.74
N SER A 13 0.60 -0.76 -15.27
CA SER A 13 0.07 -2.12 -15.23
C SER A 13 -0.10 -2.71 -16.64
N TRP A 14 -0.49 -1.88 -17.63
CA TRP A 14 -0.70 -2.31 -19.01
C TRP A 14 0.59 -2.72 -19.73
N VAL A 15 1.75 -2.21 -19.29
CA VAL A 15 3.06 -2.70 -19.77
C VAL A 15 3.22 -4.20 -19.49
N PHE A 16 2.60 -4.74 -18.44
CA PHE A 16 2.54 -6.17 -18.17
C PHE A 16 1.29 -6.80 -18.81
N ALA A 17 0.12 -6.22 -18.55
CA ALA A 17 -1.18 -6.80 -18.90
C ALA A 17 -1.39 -7.05 -20.40
N MET A 18 -0.80 -6.21 -21.25
CA MET A 18 -0.94 -6.34 -22.71
C MET A 18 0.10 -7.28 -23.34
N THR A 19 0.98 -7.88 -22.55
CA THR A 19 1.95 -8.87 -23.03
C THR A 19 1.33 -10.27 -23.05
N ILE A 20 1.91 -11.17 -23.85
CA ILE A 20 1.49 -12.58 -23.94
C ILE A 20 2.18 -13.49 -22.91
N GLN A 21 2.91 -12.91 -21.94
CA GLN A 21 3.60 -13.69 -20.92
C GLN A 21 2.59 -14.36 -19.99
N PRO A 22 2.82 -15.63 -19.59
CA PRO A 22 1.88 -16.35 -18.73
C PRO A 22 1.69 -15.60 -17.40
N MET A 23 0.45 -15.54 -16.88
CA MET A 23 0.09 -14.78 -15.67
C MET A 23 0.28 -13.25 -15.74
N TRP A 24 0.70 -12.67 -16.86
CA TRP A 24 0.66 -11.21 -17.04
C TRP A 24 -0.58 -10.79 -17.82
N HIS A 25 -1.04 -11.60 -18.77
CA HIS A 25 -2.18 -11.28 -19.62
C HIS A 25 -3.53 -11.36 -18.86
N SER A 26 -3.82 -10.34 -18.05
CA SER A 26 -5.04 -10.26 -17.25
C SER A 26 -5.64 -8.87 -17.27
N THR A 27 -6.97 -8.79 -17.37
CA THR A 27 -7.72 -7.53 -17.36
C THR A 27 -7.81 -6.91 -15.96
N ILE A 28 -7.59 -7.70 -14.90
CA ILE A 28 -7.68 -7.24 -13.51
C ILE A 28 -6.47 -6.39 -13.09
N PHE A 29 -5.36 -6.47 -13.84
CA PHE A 29 -4.09 -5.82 -13.49
C PHE A 29 -4.21 -4.29 -13.39
N GLY A 30 -5.06 -3.67 -14.21
CA GLY A 30 -5.34 -2.23 -14.16
C GLY A 30 -5.75 -1.77 -12.76
N PRO A 31 -6.97 -2.13 -12.30
CA PRO A 31 -7.43 -1.77 -10.96
C PRO A 31 -6.55 -2.39 -9.85
N TYR A 32 -5.97 -3.57 -10.05
CA TYR A 32 -5.10 -4.21 -9.06
C TYR A 32 -3.84 -3.40 -8.75
N PHE A 33 -3.14 -2.89 -9.79
CA PHE A 33 -1.95 -2.06 -9.60
C PHE A 33 -2.29 -0.71 -8.97
N VAL A 34 -3.42 -0.11 -9.34
CA VAL A 34 -3.91 1.14 -8.72
C VAL A 34 -4.22 0.92 -7.24
N ALA A 35 -4.93 -0.14 -6.89
CA ALA A 35 -5.22 -0.49 -5.50
C ALA A 35 -3.92 -0.75 -4.71
N GLY A 36 -2.98 -1.50 -5.29
CA GLY A 36 -1.67 -1.74 -4.67
C GLY A 36 -0.84 -0.46 -4.48
N ALA A 37 -0.90 0.49 -5.41
CA ALA A 37 -0.22 1.78 -5.28
C ALA A 37 -0.81 2.62 -4.14
N ILE A 38 -2.14 2.68 -4.03
CA ILE A 38 -2.80 3.36 -2.91
C ILE A 38 -2.47 2.67 -1.59
N PHE A 39 -2.49 1.34 -1.57
CA PHE A 39 -2.22 0.52 -0.38
C PHE A 39 -0.80 0.74 0.16
N SER A 40 0.22 0.57 -0.69
CA SER A 40 1.63 0.85 -0.36
C SER A 40 1.88 2.32 -0.02
N GLY A 41 1.20 3.26 -0.70
CA GLY A 41 1.29 4.69 -0.44
C GLY A 41 0.77 5.07 0.96
N ILE A 42 -0.38 4.52 1.38
CA ILE A 42 -0.92 4.72 2.74
C ILE A 42 0.03 4.13 3.78
N ALA A 43 0.59 2.95 3.53
CA ALA A 43 1.57 2.34 4.43
C ALA A 43 2.82 3.23 4.60
N ALA A 44 3.41 3.68 3.49
CA ALA A 44 4.55 4.59 3.51
C ALA A 44 4.22 5.92 4.22
N LEU A 45 3.02 6.46 3.99
CA LEU A 45 2.54 7.68 4.65
C LEU A 45 2.45 7.52 6.16
N ILE A 46 1.88 6.42 6.67
CA ILE A 46 1.78 6.16 8.11
C ILE A 46 3.17 6.09 8.76
N ILE A 47 4.12 5.42 8.10
CA ILE A 47 5.51 5.32 8.59
C ILE A 47 6.15 6.73 8.61
N ALA A 48 6.05 7.48 7.53
CA ALA A 48 6.60 8.84 7.44
C ALA A 48 5.98 9.75 8.51
N MET A 49 4.64 9.72 8.66
CA MET A 49 3.91 10.46 9.69
C MET A 49 4.39 10.13 11.10
N ALA A 50 4.63 8.85 11.41
CA ALA A 50 5.14 8.44 12.72
C ALA A 50 6.56 8.95 12.98
N ILE A 51 7.42 8.93 11.95
CA ILE A 51 8.81 9.44 12.04
C ILE A 51 8.80 10.96 12.27
N ILE A 52 8.11 11.74 11.43
CA ILE A 52 8.07 13.21 11.57
C ILE A 52 7.39 13.64 12.87
N ARG A 53 6.36 12.90 13.33
CA ARG A 53 5.68 13.18 14.60
C ARG A 53 6.66 13.18 15.75
N ARG A 54 7.57 12.20 15.78
CA ARG A 54 8.58 12.05 16.84
C ARG A 54 9.79 12.96 16.64
N ALA A 55 10.24 13.16 15.39
CA ALA A 55 11.43 13.97 15.08
C ALA A 55 11.20 15.48 15.28
N TYR A 56 10.00 15.97 14.98
CA TYR A 56 9.65 17.39 15.04
C TYR A 56 8.68 17.73 16.19
N HIS A 57 8.40 16.80 17.10
CA HIS A 57 7.49 17.00 18.22
C HIS A 57 6.09 17.51 17.80
N LEU A 58 5.53 16.89 16.75
CA LEU A 58 4.23 17.27 16.17
C LEU A 58 3.06 16.49 16.79
N GLU A 59 3.15 16.07 18.05
CA GLU A 59 2.14 15.23 18.69
C GLU A 59 0.77 15.90 18.82
N GLU A 60 0.75 17.23 18.95
CA GLU A 60 -0.49 18.02 19.03
C GLU A 60 -1.24 18.10 17.70
N TYR A 61 -0.51 18.03 16.58
CA TYR A 61 -1.06 18.05 15.23
C TYR A 61 -1.39 16.64 14.76
N LEU A 62 -0.44 15.70 14.89
CA LEU A 62 -0.59 14.31 14.46
C LEU A 62 -1.12 13.43 15.60
N LYS A 63 -2.41 13.64 15.89
CA LYS A 63 -3.16 12.93 16.94
C LYS A 63 -3.39 11.44 16.63
N PRO A 64 -3.63 10.59 17.65
CA PRO A 64 -3.93 9.16 17.47
C PRO A 64 -5.13 8.88 16.56
N ILE A 65 -6.10 9.80 16.46
CA ILE A 65 -7.26 9.67 15.58
C ILE A 65 -6.86 9.55 14.10
N HIS A 66 -5.82 10.29 13.66
CA HIS A 66 -5.33 10.22 12.28
C HIS A 66 -4.77 8.83 11.97
N PHE A 67 -3.97 8.26 12.88
CA PHE A 67 -3.44 6.90 12.76
C PHE A 67 -4.55 5.85 12.78
N ASN A 68 -5.56 6.01 13.64
CA ASN A 68 -6.71 5.10 13.68
C ASN A 68 -7.53 5.11 12.37
N ASN A 69 -7.75 6.30 11.80
CA ASN A 69 -8.48 6.46 10.55
C ASN A 69 -7.68 5.90 9.36
N LEU A 70 -6.39 6.24 9.27
CA LEU A 70 -5.49 5.70 8.25
C LEU A 70 -5.30 4.18 8.40
N GLY A 71 -5.24 3.67 9.63
CA GLY A 71 -5.21 2.23 9.89
C GLY A 71 -6.49 1.51 9.47
N THR A 72 -7.65 2.17 9.57
CA THR A 72 -8.91 1.63 9.04
C THR A 72 -8.88 1.61 7.51
N LEU A 73 -8.39 2.69 6.89
CA LEU A 73 -8.23 2.75 5.44
C LEU A 73 -7.24 1.68 4.94
N LEU A 74 -6.12 1.50 5.63
CA LEU A 74 -5.12 0.47 5.34
C LEU A 74 -5.73 -0.94 5.44
N LEU A 75 -6.57 -1.21 6.44
CA LEU A 75 -7.30 -2.48 6.56
C LEU A 75 -8.25 -2.72 5.37
N VAL A 76 -9.01 -1.70 4.96
CA VAL A 76 -9.91 -1.81 3.79
C VAL A 76 -9.09 -2.11 2.53
N MET A 77 -7.95 -1.45 2.35
CA MET A 77 -7.07 -1.69 1.20
C MET A 77 -6.43 -3.08 1.24
N SER A 78 -6.07 -3.59 2.42
CA SER A 78 -5.58 -4.97 2.59
C SER A 78 -6.63 -6.01 2.17
N LEU A 79 -7.90 -5.80 2.54
CA LEU A 79 -9.01 -6.66 2.11
C LEU A 79 -9.25 -6.58 0.60
N LEU A 80 -9.19 -5.37 0.02
CA LEU A 80 -9.34 -5.15 -1.41
C LEU A 80 -8.20 -5.81 -2.21
N TRP A 81 -6.97 -5.66 -1.72
CA TRP A 81 -5.79 -6.32 -2.29
C TRP A 81 -5.94 -7.85 -2.24
N PHE A 82 -6.39 -8.39 -1.10
CA PHE A 82 -6.63 -9.82 -0.96
C PHE A 82 -7.72 -10.30 -1.94
N TYR A 83 -8.80 -9.54 -2.11
CA TYR A 83 -9.84 -9.83 -3.09
C TYR A 83 -9.27 -9.92 -4.51
N PHE A 84 -8.48 -8.93 -4.96
CA PHE A 84 -7.91 -8.95 -6.30
C PHE A 84 -6.91 -10.10 -6.49
N THR A 85 -6.04 -10.32 -5.49
CA THR A 85 -5.08 -11.42 -5.51
C THR A 85 -5.82 -12.76 -5.56
N PHE A 86 -6.83 -12.94 -4.73
CA PHE A 86 -7.64 -14.16 -4.74
C PHE A 86 -8.37 -14.35 -6.07
N ALA A 87 -9.00 -13.30 -6.61
CA ALA A 87 -9.72 -13.33 -7.87
C ALA A 87 -8.80 -13.75 -9.03
N GLU A 88 -7.62 -13.13 -9.16
CA GLU A 88 -6.64 -13.45 -10.21
C GLU A 88 -6.22 -14.92 -10.14
N TYR A 89 -5.79 -15.39 -8.97
CA TYR A 89 -5.32 -16.76 -8.82
C TYR A 89 -6.45 -17.78 -8.98
N LEU A 90 -7.67 -17.45 -8.56
CA LEU A 90 -8.85 -18.28 -8.79
C LEU A 90 -9.18 -18.39 -10.27
N THR A 91 -9.16 -17.28 -11.01
CA THR A 91 -9.46 -17.28 -12.44
C THR A 91 -8.40 -18.01 -13.25
N THR A 92 -7.12 -17.88 -12.92
CA THR A 92 -6.05 -18.69 -13.53
C THR A 92 -6.26 -20.17 -13.25
N PHE A 93 -6.55 -20.52 -12.00
CA PHE A 93 -6.76 -21.91 -11.61
C PHE A 93 -7.94 -22.52 -12.37
N TYR A 94 -9.04 -21.77 -12.48
CA TYR A 94 -10.22 -22.17 -13.23
C TYR A 94 -9.96 -22.29 -14.74
N GLY A 95 -9.18 -21.36 -15.32
CA GLY A 95 -8.82 -21.38 -16.74
C GLY A 95 -7.97 -22.59 -17.13
N GLY A 96 -7.12 -23.07 -16.23
CA GLY A 96 -6.41 -24.35 -16.39
C GLY A 96 -5.41 -24.39 -17.55
N GLU A 97 -4.99 -23.24 -18.07
CA GLU A 97 -4.07 -23.18 -19.23
C GLU A 97 -2.68 -23.72 -18.82
N PRO A 98 -2.08 -24.66 -19.57
CA PRO A 98 -0.87 -25.36 -19.12
C PRO A 98 0.33 -24.46 -18.83
N THR A 99 0.56 -23.43 -19.64
CA THR A 99 1.66 -22.48 -19.48
C THR A 99 1.47 -21.56 -18.27
N GLU A 100 0.25 -21.07 -18.02
CA GLU A 100 -0.08 -20.29 -16.83
C GLU A 100 0.03 -21.15 -15.57
N MET A 101 -0.43 -22.40 -15.65
CA MET A 101 -0.38 -23.35 -14.56
C MET A 101 1.07 -23.70 -14.15
N THR A 102 2.04 -23.60 -15.07
CA THR A 102 3.46 -23.74 -14.71
C THR A 102 3.93 -22.61 -13.79
N VAL A 103 3.57 -21.37 -14.11
CA VAL A 103 3.91 -20.19 -13.28
C VAL A 103 3.13 -20.23 -11.97
N PHE A 104 1.84 -20.57 -12.03
CA PHE A 104 0.98 -20.71 -10.86
C PHE A 104 1.57 -21.71 -9.86
N ASN A 105 1.93 -22.91 -10.30
CA ASN A 105 2.51 -23.92 -9.43
C ASN A 105 3.89 -23.51 -8.90
N ALA A 106 4.69 -22.80 -9.71
CA ALA A 106 5.97 -22.26 -9.26
C ALA A 106 5.82 -21.28 -8.08
N LYS A 107 4.74 -20.49 -8.08
CA LYS A 107 4.38 -19.52 -7.02
C LYS A 107 3.71 -20.16 -5.80
N ILE A 108 2.87 -21.18 -5.98
CA ILE A 108 2.10 -21.75 -4.84
C ILE A 108 2.85 -22.87 -4.12
N LYS A 109 3.49 -23.78 -4.87
CA LYS A 109 4.16 -24.99 -4.34
C LYS A 109 5.63 -25.12 -4.73
N GLY A 110 6.10 -24.29 -5.65
CA GLY A 110 7.44 -24.38 -6.22
C GLY A 110 8.47 -23.51 -5.50
N PRO A 111 9.60 -23.23 -6.16
CA PRO A 111 10.71 -22.47 -5.59
C PRO A 111 10.34 -21.06 -5.10
N TYR A 112 9.28 -20.47 -5.66
CA TYR A 112 8.84 -19.12 -5.30
C TYR A 112 7.73 -19.10 -4.23
N ALA A 113 7.32 -20.26 -3.71
CA ALA A 113 6.32 -20.39 -2.66
C ALA A 113 6.64 -19.61 -1.39
N PRO A 114 7.90 -19.60 -0.87
CA PRO A 114 8.22 -18.79 0.30
C PRO A 114 7.90 -17.30 0.08
N TYR A 115 8.28 -16.73 -1.07
CA TYR A 115 8.02 -15.32 -1.38
C TYR A 115 6.52 -15.02 -1.49
N PHE A 116 5.76 -15.89 -2.16
CA PHE A 116 4.31 -15.74 -2.31
C PHE A 116 3.59 -15.81 -0.96
N TRP A 117 3.91 -16.80 -0.12
CA TRP A 117 3.26 -16.93 1.18
C TRP A 117 3.71 -15.85 2.16
N THR A 118 4.97 -15.43 2.13
CA THR A 118 5.42 -14.27 2.91
C THR A 118 4.67 -13.01 2.48
N MET A 119 4.50 -12.75 1.18
CA MET A 119 3.69 -11.63 0.66
C MET A 119 2.27 -11.66 1.24
N VAL A 120 1.57 -12.80 1.14
CA VAL A 120 0.21 -12.95 1.71
C VAL A 120 0.19 -12.71 3.22
N MET A 121 1.21 -13.20 3.94
CA MET A 121 1.31 -12.97 5.39
C MET A 121 1.49 -11.49 5.72
N THR A 122 2.32 -10.77 4.97
CA THR A 122 2.67 -9.37 5.24
C THR A 122 1.66 -8.36 4.74
N ASP A 123 0.96 -8.64 3.64
CA ASP A 123 -0.05 -7.74 3.05
C ASP A 123 -1.45 -7.99 3.58
N PHE A 124 -1.77 -9.22 4.00
CA PHE A 124 -3.10 -9.57 4.48
C PHE A 124 -3.10 -10.01 5.94
N VAL A 125 -2.42 -11.11 6.29
CA VAL A 125 -2.62 -11.75 7.62
C VAL A 125 -2.20 -10.84 8.77
N ILE A 126 -1.00 -10.26 8.71
CA ILE A 126 -0.48 -9.37 9.76
C ILE A 126 -1.31 -8.07 9.86
N PRO A 127 -1.54 -7.32 8.76
CA PRO A 127 -2.35 -6.09 8.82
C PRO A 127 -3.78 -6.36 9.28
N PHE A 128 -4.40 -7.45 8.79
CA PHE A 128 -5.75 -7.83 9.21
C PHE A 128 -5.82 -8.12 10.71
N ALA A 129 -4.91 -8.95 11.23
CA ALA A 129 -4.88 -9.32 12.65
C ALA A 129 -4.70 -8.10 13.57
N ILE A 130 -3.83 -7.15 13.19
CA ILE A 130 -3.55 -5.95 13.98
C ILE A 130 -4.65 -4.90 13.85
N LEU A 131 -5.16 -4.64 12.65
CA LEU A 131 -6.00 -3.47 12.36
C LEU A 131 -7.50 -3.75 12.54
N CYS A 132 -7.92 -5.03 12.49
CA CYS A 132 -9.31 -5.43 12.70
C CYS A 132 -9.77 -5.15 14.14
N ASN A 133 -8.87 -5.33 15.11
CA ASN A 133 -9.17 -5.05 16.52
C ASN A 133 -8.83 -3.60 16.89
N ARG A 134 -9.83 -2.86 17.39
CA ARG A 134 -9.67 -1.47 17.87
C ARG A 134 -8.62 -1.32 18.96
N LYS A 135 -8.39 -2.36 19.78
CA LYS A 135 -7.39 -2.31 20.87
C LYS A 135 -5.96 -2.32 20.36
N THR A 136 -5.70 -3.01 19.25
CA THR A 136 -4.37 -3.15 18.65
C THR A 136 -4.09 -2.07 17.61
N ARG A 137 -5.13 -1.39 17.09
CA ARG A 137 -5.03 -0.24 16.18
C ARG A 137 -4.59 1.06 16.90
N THR A 138 -3.43 0.98 17.54
CA THR A 138 -2.71 2.10 18.14
C THR A 138 -1.69 2.66 17.14
N ILE A 139 -1.02 3.77 17.47
CA ILE A 139 0.05 4.34 16.61
C ILE A 139 1.11 3.28 16.29
N ALA A 140 1.63 2.59 17.32
CA ALA A 140 2.63 1.53 17.14
C ALA A 140 2.08 0.36 16.31
N GLY A 141 0.85 -0.09 16.59
CA GLY A 141 0.21 -1.16 15.82
C GLY A 141 0.04 -0.80 14.35
N THR A 142 -0.39 0.44 14.05
CA THR A 142 -0.52 0.91 12.66
C THR A 142 0.82 0.99 11.95
N VAL A 143 1.90 1.41 12.64
CA VAL A 143 3.25 1.46 12.05
C VAL A 143 3.77 0.04 11.77
N VAL A 144 3.57 -0.91 12.67
CA VAL A 144 3.98 -2.32 12.45
C VAL A 144 3.23 -2.91 11.26
N ALA A 145 1.90 -2.70 11.17
CA ALA A 145 1.11 -3.14 10.04
C ALA A 145 1.54 -2.45 8.74
N SER A 146 1.84 -1.16 8.76
CA SER A 146 2.34 -0.46 7.58
C SER A 146 3.72 -0.96 7.14
N ALA A 147 4.63 -1.21 8.08
CA ALA A 147 5.95 -1.76 7.76
C ALA A 147 5.85 -3.16 7.13
N SER A 148 4.93 -4.00 7.61
CA SER A 148 4.68 -5.31 6.99
C SER A 148 4.16 -5.14 5.56
N VAL A 149 3.16 -4.27 5.34
CA VAL A 149 2.63 -3.98 4.00
C VAL A 149 3.70 -3.45 3.05
N THR A 150 4.60 -2.57 3.51
CA THR A 150 5.68 -2.07 2.63
C THR A 150 6.57 -3.21 2.12
N VAL A 151 6.89 -4.19 2.97
CA VAL A 151 7.65 -5.38 2.57
C VAL A 151 6.83 -6.28 1.65
N GLY A 152 5.55 -6.52 1.98
CA GLY A 152 4.66 -7.36 1.18
C GLY A 152 4.44 -6.81 -0.22
N MET A 153 4.15 -5.52 -0.35
CA MET A 153 3.98 -4.85 -1.64
C MET A 153 5.23 -4.89 -2.53
N TRP A 154 6.43 -4.89 -1.93
CA TRP A 154 7.67 -5.13 -2.67
C TRP A 154 7.75 -6.59 -3.17
N LEU A 155 7.42 -7.56 -2.30
CA LEU A 155 7.34 -8.98 -2.66
C LEU A 155 6.25 -9.26 -3.71
N GLU A 156 5.15 -8.51 -3.72
CA GLU A 156 4.12 -8.59 -4.74
C GLU A 156 4.70 -8.26 -6.12
N ARG A 157 5.40 -7.14 -6.24
CA ARG A 157 6.04 -6.76 -7.51
C ARG A 157 7.12 -7.75 -7.91
N PHE A 158 7.91 -8.25 -6.97
CA PHE A 158 8.87 -9.32 -7.22
C PHE A 158 8.18 -10.60 -7.74
N THR A 159 7.10 -11.03 -7.10
CA THR A 159 6.36 -12.26 -7.42
C THR A 159 5.56 -12.16 -8.72
N ILE A 160 5.15 -10.95 -9.12
CA ILE A 160 4.59 -10.69 -10.45
C ILE A 160 5.68 -10.84 -11.51
N VAL A 161 6.87 -10.28 -11.29
CA VAL A 161 7.89 -10.17 -12.34
C VAL A 161 8.75 -11.42 -12.49
N VAL A 162 9.42 -11.85 -11.42
CA VAL A 162 10.51 -12.84 -11.50
C VAL A 162 10.03 -14.25 -11.85
N PRO A 163 9.02 -14.84 -11.18
CA PRO A 163 8.57 -16.19 -11.49
C PRO A 163 7.98 -16.31 -12.90
N THR A 164 7.33 -15.24 -13.38
CA THR A 164 6.78 -15.19 -14.74
C THR A 164 7.90 -15.16 -15.78
N LEU A 165 8.91 -14.31 -15.63
CA LEU A 165 10.01 -14.22 -16.59
C LEU A 165 10.91 -15.46 -16.62
N VAL A 166 11.06 -16.15 -15.48
CA VAL A 166 11.82 -17.41 -15.39
C VAL A 166 11.11 -18.58 -16.09
N ASN A 167 9.80 -18.48 -16.29
CA ASN A 167 8.99 -19.50 -16.95
C ASN A 167 8.31 -18.91 -18.21
N PRO A 168 9.08 -18.59 -19.26
CA PRO A 168 8.54 -18.03 -20.49
C PRO A 168 7.62 -19.04 -21.20
N ARG A 169 6.68 -18.52 -21.99
CA ARG A 169 5.74 -19.34 -22.80
C ARG A 169 6.45 -20.27 -23.80
N ILE A 170 7.62 -19.87 -24.26
CA ILE A 170 8.47 -20.62 -25.20
C ILE A 170 9.50 -21.47 -24.44
N PRO A 171 9.94 -22.61 -24.99
CA PRO A 171 10.81 -23.57 -24.29
C PRO A 171 12.26 -23.11 -24.25
N PHE A 172 12.52 -21.93 -23.69
CA PHE A 172 13.86 -21.49 -23.34
C PHE A 172 14.34 -22.16 -22.04
N PRO A 173 15.66 -22.27 -21.84
CA PRO A 173 16.22 -22.73 -20.57
C PRO A 173 15.71 -21.85 -19.42
N ARG A 174 15.17 -22.51 -18.38
CA ARG A 174 14.73 -21.79 -17.17
C ARG A 174 15.95 -21.27 -16.44
N GLY A 175 15.98 -19.96 -16.19
CA GLY A 175 17.01 -19.32 -15.38
C GLY A 175 16.65 -19.31 -13.89
N THR A 176 17.59 -18.89 -13.06
CA THR A 176 17.33 -18.49 -11.67
C THR A 176 17.75 -17.04 -11.51
N TYR A 177 16.90 -16.23 -10.87
CA TYR A 177 17.24 -14.85 -10.57
C TYR A 177 17.68 -14.72 -9.12
N PHE A 178 18.90 -14.19 -8.92
CA PHE A 178 19.38 -13.71 -7.64
C PHE A 178 19.93 -12.30 -7.86
N PRO A 179 19.50 -11.30 -7.07
CA PRO A 179 19.93 -9.94 -7.28
C PRO A 179 21.43 -9.82 -7.03
N THR A 180 22.12 -9.19 -7.96
CA THR A 180 23.54 -8.86 -7.76
C THR A 180 23.70 -7.79 -6.68
N TRP A 181 24.90 -7.69 -6.10
CA TRP A 181 25.19 -6.62 -5.13
C TRP A 181 24.99 -5.22 -5.73
N ILE A 182 25.14 -5.08 -7.05
CA ILE A 182 24.93 -3.83 -7.80
C ILE A 182 23.45 -3.44 -7.75
N GLU A 183 22.54 -4.37 -8.06
CA GLU A 183 21.09 -4.13 -8.01
C GLU A 183 20.60 -3.76 -6.60
N VAL A 184 21.14 -4.45 -5.59
CA VAL A 184 20.88 -4.12 -4.17
C VAL A 184 21.39 -2.72 -3.84
N SER A 185 22.60 -2.37 -4.29
CA SER A 185 23.19 -1.04 -4.04
C SER A 185 22.40 0.09 -4.72
N LEU A 186 21.88 -0.13 -5.93
CA LEU A 186 21.05 0.83 -6.65
C LEU A 186 19.72 1.05 -5.93
N THR A 187 19.12 -0.03 -5.43
CA THR A 187 17.89 0.05 -4.65
C THR A 187 18.13 0.83 -3.35
N ALA A 188 19.22 0.53 -2.64
CA ALA A 188 19.60 1.27 -1.43
C ALA A 188 19.88 2.75 -1.71
N ALA A 189 20.55 3.06 -2.83
CA ALA A 189 20.83 4.43 -3.26
C ALA A 189 19.53 5.20 -3.57
N ALA A 190 18.53 4.57 -4.18
CA ALA A 190 17.23 5.19 -4.44
C ALA A 190 16.50 5.55 -3.14
N PHE A 191 16.48 4.66 -2.15
CA PHE A 191 15.91 4.95 -0.83
C PHE A 191 16.68 6.06 -0.10
N ALA A 192 18.02 6.02 -0.14
CA ALA A 192 18.86 7.04 0.47
C ALA A 192 18.63 8.42 -0.18
N MET A 193 18.52 8.47 -1.51
CA MET A 193 18.24 9.69 -2.26
C MET A 193 16.84 10.23 -1.93
N PHE A 194 15.83 9.37 -1.86
CA PHE A 194 14.48 9.79 -1.46
C PHE A 194 14.47 10.39 -0.04
N ILE A 195 15.10 9.71 0.93
CA ILE A 195 15.19 10.19 2.31
C ILE A 195 15.96 11.52 2.37
N LEU A 196 17.06 11.66 1.63
CA LEU A 196 17.82 12.90 1.54
C LEU A 196 16.95 14.05 1.00
N LEU A 197 16.29 13.85 -0.14
CA LEU A 197 15.43 14.87 -0.74
C LEU A 197 14.26 15.23 0.17
N TYR A 198 13.68 14.24 0.86
CA TYR A 198 12.61 14.47 1.82
C TYR A 198 13.10 15.31 3.02
N MET A 199 14.25 14.98 3.61
CA MET A 199 14.84 15.77 4.71
C MET A 199 15.23 17.19 4.28
N VAL A 200 15.71 17.36 3.05
CA VAL A 200 15.97 18.69 2.48
C VAL A 200 14.67 19.46 2.36
N PHE A 201 13.61 18.84 1.84
CA PHE A 201 12.30 19.46 1.70
C PHE A 201 11.73 19.92 3.05
N THR A 202 11.77 19.07 4.09
CA THR A 202 11.27 19.42 5.43
C THR A 202 12.04 20.56 6.11
N LYS A 203 13.26 20.86 5.66
CA LYS A 203 14.04 22.01 6.14
C LYS A 203 13.63 23.32 5.48
N PHE A 204 13.21 23.28 4.21
CA PHE A 204 12.86 24.48 3.44
C PHE A 204 11.36 24.82 3.47
N PHE A 205 10.50 23.83 3.68
CA PHE A 205 9.05 24.00 3.62
C PHE A 205 8.36 23.50 4.91
N PRO A 206 7.28 24.17 5.35
CA PRO A 206 6.48 23.70 6.48
C PRO A 206 5.80 22.36 6.14
N ILE A 207 5.98 21.36 7.01
CA ILE A 207 5.44 20.01 6.81
C ILE A 207 3.91 19.97 6.99
N VAL A 208 3.39 20.86 7.84
CA VAL A 208 1.96 21.03 8.10
C VAL A 208 1.49 22.32 7.41
N SER A 209 0.40 22.25 6.67
CA SER A 209 -0.24 23.39 6.03
C SER A 209 -0.83 24.34 7.09
N VAL A 210 -0.16 25.46 7.34
CA VAL A 210 -0.56 26.41 8.40
C VAL A 210 -1.96 27.00 8.12
N TRP A 211 -2.23 27.38 6.87
CA TRP A 211 -3.52 28.00 6.52
C TRP A 211 -4.69 27.01 6.65
N GLU A 212 -4.54 25.76 6.20
CA GLU A 212 -5.61 24.74 6.33
C GLU A 212 -5.86 24.39 7.80
N MET A 213 -4.81 24.43 8.63
CA MET A 213 -4.95 24.23 10.07
C MET A 213 -5.70 25.38 10.75
N GLU A 214 -5.51 26.61 10.30
CA GLU A 214 -6.22 27.79 10.80
C GLU A 214 -7.68 27.77 10.36
N GLU A 215 -7.94 27.60 9.06
CA GLU A 215 -9.29 27.46 8.48
C GLU A 215 -10.05 26.28 9.12
N GLY A 216 -9.40 25.13 9.26
CA GLY A 216 -9.99 23.94 9.89
C GLY A 216 -10.35 24.15 11.36
N ARG A 217 -9.62 25.03 12.08
CA ARG A 217 -9.98 25.41 13.46
C ARG A 217 -11.18 26.35 13.48
N GLU A 218 -11.22 27.35 12.60
CA GLU A 218 -12.34 28.29 12.53
C GLU A 218 -13.64 27.58 12.16
N VAL A 219 -13.63 26.83 11.06
CA VAL A 219 -14.79 26.10 10.56
C VAL A 219 -15.17 24.97 11.51
N GLY A 220 -14.21 24.17 11.98
CA GLY A 220 -14.47 23.03 12.86
C GLY A 220 -15.05 23.43 14.22
N VAL A 221 -14.61 24.56 14.79
CA VAL A 221 -15.19 25.11 16.03
C VAL A 221 -16.60 25.62 15.76
N ALA A 222 -16.85 26.31 14.65
CA ALA A 222 -18.17 26.80 14.29
C ALA A 222 -19.18 25.65 14.11
N GLU A 223 -18.83 24.62 13.34
CA GLU A 223 -19.67 23.43 13.12
C GLU A 223 -19.95 22.67 14.42
N THR A 224 -18.91 22.43 15.22
CA THR A 224 -19.07 21.72 16.51
C THR A 224 -19.98 22.53 17.44
N THR A 225 -19.82 23.85 17.50
CA THR A 225 -20.66 24.74 18.30
C THR A 225 -22.12 24.72 17.82
N ALA A 226 -22.35 24.77 16.51
CA ALA A 226 -23.70 24.68 15.93
C ALA A 226 -24.36 23.35 16.26
N ARG A 227 -23.63 22.24 16.10
CA ARG A 227 -24.12 20.89 16.41
C ARG A 227 -24.39 20.71 17.91
N VAL A 228 -23.54 21.22 18.79
CA VAL A 228 -23.81 21.21 20.25
C VAL A 228 -25.06 22.01 20.59
N ARG A 229 -25.27 23.18 19.96
CA ARG A 229 -26.49 23.97 20.15
C ARG A 229 -27.76 23.21 19.77
N THR A 230 -27.73 22.32 18.76
CA THR A 230 -28.91 21.48 18.43
C THR A 230 -29.26 20.44 19.50
N TYR A 231 -28.31 20.06 20.35
CA TYR A 231 -28.55 19.09 21.44
C TYR A 231 -28.95 19.75 22.75
N LEU A 232 -28.75 21.07 22.88
CA LEU A 232 -29.14 21.79 24.08
C LEU A 232 -30.65 22.04 24.04
N PRO A 233 -31.42 21.67 25.09
CA PRO A 233 -32.82 22.03 25.18
C PRO A 233 -32.93 23.55 25.12
N GLY A 234 -33.87 24.04 24.31
CA GLY A 234 -33.87 25.39 23.76
C GLY A 234 -33.52 26.49 24.76
N LYS A 235 -32.72 27.46 24.30
CA LYS A 235 -32.97 28.84 24.73
C LYS A 235 -34.34 29.18 24.15
N ALA A 236 -35.38 28.85 24.91
CA ALA A 236 -36.70 29.40 24.71
C ALA A 236 -36.53 30.91 24.63
N GLU A 237 -37.09 31.45 23.56
CA GLU A 237 -37.28 32.87 23.33
C GLU A 237 -37.68 33.58 24.63
N ALA A 238 -36.90 34.58 25.00
CA ALA A 238 -37.28 35.67 25.90
C ALA A 238 -36.54 36.93 25.44
#